data_AF-A0A024UXY7-F1
#
_entry.id   AF-A0A024UXY7-F1
#
_cell.length_a   1.000
_cell.length_b   1.000
_cell.length_c   1.000
_cell.angle_alpha   90.00
_cell.angle_beta   90.00
_cell.angle_gamma   90.00
#
_symmetry.space_group_name_H-M   'P 1'
#
loop_
_entity.id
_entity.type
_entity.pdbx_description
1 polymer ?
#
loop_
_entity_poly.entity_id
_entity_poly.type
_entity_poly.pdbx_seq_one_letter_code
_entity_poly.pdbx_strand_id
1 'polypeptide(L)'
;MAPVRGGGEEDKDAKHMFDRIGQQVYKEVKNDAETYEGELKACVSFASIWKESAYTTDPCELQSEYTKLINGSGGNRHPCGNTTGKEDVERFSVKQQAEYDNKKMKCSNGDACAPFRRLNLCNKNFQNINNDDSSKAKHDLLLDVCMAAKYEGESLKTYREQYDSKYPGSGSSMCTMLARSFADIGDIIRGRDLYSGNKKEKKQRKQLDDKLKEVFGKIHEDVTSSGRNGKKQALQERYKDENGGNYFQLREDWWTANRETVWKALTCDARDNAEYFRKTPCGGGKTPTHEKCRCKDEKGKNETNE
;
A
#
# COMPACT_ATOMS: atom_id res chain seq x y z
N MET A 1 -35.71 -35.89 -1.44
CA MET A 1 -34.24 -35.76 -1.42
C MET A 1 -33.92 -34.37 -0.86
N ALA A 2 -33.37 -34.30 0.35
CA ALA A 2 -32.95 -33.03 0.95
C ALA A 2 -31.66 -32.55 0.28
N PRO A 3 -31.47 -31.23 0.05
CA PRO A 3 -30.22 -30.73 -0.49
C PRO A 3 -29.12 -30.87 0.57
N VAL A 4 -28.01 -31.48 0.16
CA VAL A 4 -26.78 -31.60 0.95
C VAL A 4 -26.23 -30.20 1.20
N ARG A 5 -26.34 -29.72 2.44
CA ARG A 5 -25.56 -28.59 2.95
C ARG A 5 -24.10 -29.03 3.02
N GLY A 6 -23.29 -28.60 2.06
CA GLY A 6 -21.84 -28.62 2.16
C GLY A 6 -21.38 -27.63 3.23
N GLY A 7 -21.35 -28.07 4.49
CA GLY A 7 -20.80 -27.30 5.61
C GLY A 7 -19.28 -27.29 5.55
N GLY A 8 -18.70 -26.34 4.84
CA GLY A 8 -17.37 -25.83 5.17
C GLY A 8 -17.54 -24.67 6.12
N GLU A 9 -16.82 -24.66 7.26
CA GLU A 9 -16.77 -23.47 8.13
C GLU A 9 -16.31 -22.27 7.30
N GLU A 10 -17.22 -21.30 7.08
CA GLU A 10 -16.97 -20.11 6.27
C GLU A 10 -15.85 -19.23 6.86
N ASP A 11 -15.56 -19.38 8.16
CA ASP A 11 -14.62 -18.54 8.92
C ASP A 11 -13.80 -19.39 9.90
N LYS A 12 -12.88 -20.21 9.37
CA LYS A 12 -12.01 -21.10 10.19
C LYS A 12 -11.18 -20.38 11.24
N ASP A 13 -10.88 -19.11 11.01
CA ASP A 13 -10.22 -18.21 11.95
C ASP A 13 -10.58 -16.76 11.64
N ALA A 14 -10.16 -15.83 12.51
CA ALA A 14 -10.39 -14.40 12.32
C ALA A 14 -9.83 -13.87 10.99
N LYS A 15 -8.74 -14.44 10.49
CA LYS A 15 -8.11 -14.01 9.24
C LYS A 15 -8.96 -14.40 8.04
N HIS A 16 -9.55 -15.59 8.03
CA HIS A 16 -10.51 -16.02 7.01
C HIS A 16 -11.73 -15.10 7.01
N MET A 17 -12.27 -14.76 8.19
CA MET A 17 -13.41 -13.84 8.31
C MET A 17 -13.11 -12.45 7.76
N PHE A 18 -12.01 -11.82 8.21
CA PHE A 18 -11.66 -10.47 7.79
C PHE A 18 -11.35 -10.38 6.30
N ASP A 19 -10.67 -11.37 5.74
CA ASP A 19 -10.37 -11.36 4.31
C ASP A 19 -11.66 -11.60 3.46
N ARG A 20 -12.70 -12.28 4.00
CA ARG A 20 -13.99 -12.47 3.31
C ARG A 20 -14.77 -11.16 3.29
N ILE A 21 -14.88 -10.51 4.44
CA ILE A 21 -15.51 -9.19 4.57
C ILE A 21 -14.76 -8.17 3.72
N GLY A 22 -13.42 -8.19 3.76
CA GLY A 22 -12.57 -7.31 2.95
C GLY A 22 -12.82 -7.46 1.45
N GLN A 23 -13.02 -8.70 0.97
CA GLN A 23 -13.37 -8.94 -0.44
C GLN A 23 -14.74 -8.36 -0.80
N GLN A 24 -15.74 -8.48 0.08
CA GLN A 24 -17.07 -7.90 -0.14
C GLN A 24 -17.02 -6.38 -0.21
N VAL A 25 -16.37 -5.75 0.77
CA VAL A 25 -16.17 -4.29 0.82
C VAL A 25 -15.39 -3.82 -0.40
N TYR A 26 -14.34 -4.54 -0.82
CA TYR A 26 -13.59 -4.16 -2.03
C TYR A 26 -14.46 -4.16 -3.28
N LYS A 27 -15.33 -5.17 -3.46
CA LYS A 27 -16.24 -5.21 -4.62
C LYS A 27 -17.20 -4.03 -4.63
N GLU A 28 -17.76 -3.67 -3.49
CA GLU A 28 -18.66 -2.53 -3.34
C GLU A 28 -17.94 -1.22 -3.68
N VAL A 29 -16.80 -0.94 -3.04
CA VAL A 29 -16.01 0.28 -3.28
C VAL A 29 -15.50 0.36 -4.72
N LYS A 30 -15.08 -0.77 -5.32
CA LYS A 30 -14.64 -0.83 -6.72
C LYS A 30 -15.78 -0.44 -7.66
N ASN A 31 -16.96 -1.01 -7.48
CA ASN A 31 -18.12 -0.71 -8.31
C ASN A 31 -18.52 0.77 -8.18
N ASP A 32 -18.51 1.30 -6.96
CA ASP A 32 -18.84 2.71 -6.71
C ASP A 32 -17.85 3.66 -7.39
N ALA A 33 -16.56 3.30 -7.44
CA ALA A 33 -15.48 4.12 -8.01
C ALA A 33 -15.29 3.94 -9.53
N GLU A 34 -15.81 2.86 -10.12
CA GLU A 34 -15.57 2.46 -11.52
C GLU A 34 -15.81 3.60 -12.53
N THR A 35 -16.87 4.39 -12.33
CA THR A 35 -17.24 5.51 -13.21
C THR A 35 -16.15 6.61 -13.29
N TYR A 36 -15.31 6.71 -12.26
CA TYR A 36 -14.31 7.76 -12.05
C TYR A 36 -12.87 7.23 -12.13
N GLU A 37 -12.69 5.91 -12.18
CA GLU A 37 -11.38 5.25 -12.19
C GLU A 37 -10.44 5.84 -13.25
N GLY A 38 -10.95 6.08 -14.47
CA GLY A 38 -10.15 6.60 -15.58
C GLY A 38 -9.51 7.97 -15.32
N GLU A 39 -10.12 8.82 -14.49
CA GLU A 39 -9.56 10.14 -14.16
C GLU A 39 -8.49 10.05 -13.06
N LEU A 40 -8.57 9.02 -12.22
CA LEU A 40 -7.68 8.79 -11.07
C LEU A 40 -6.56 7.78 -11.34
N LYS A 41 -6.70 6.97 -12.38
CA LYS A 41 -5.68 6.00 -12.78
C LYS A 41 -4.39 6.75 -13.10
N ALA A 42 -3.38 6.51 -12.29
CA ALA A 42 -2.07 7.08 -12.46
C ALA A 42 -1.16 6.10 -13.20
N CYS A 43 -0.16 6.68 -13.85
CA CYS A 43 0.90 6.00 -14.55
C CYS A 43 2.25 6.51 -14.04
N VAL A 44 3.11 5.61 -13.56
CA VAL A 44 4.46 5.93 -13.05
C VAL A 44 5.34 6.61 -14.11
N SER A 45 5.07 6.36 -15.40
CA SER A 45 5.84 6.93 -16.51
C SER A 45 5.58 8.42 -16.77
N PHE A 46 4.50 8.97 -16.21
CA PHE A 46 4.12 10.38 -16.35
C PHE A 46 4.52 11.23 -15.13
N ALA A 47 5.22 10.65 -14.16
CA ALA A 47 5.75 11.40 -13.01
C ALA A 47 6.74 12.50 -13.46
N SER A 48 6.87 13.55 -12.66
CA SER A 48 7.69 14.73 -12.94
C SER A 48 9.19 14.45 -13.02
N ILE A 49 9.62 13.31 -12.51
CA ILE A 49 11.03 12.92 -12.43
C ILE A 49 11.66 12.63 -13.80
N TRP A 50 10.82 12.47 -14.83
CA TRP A 50 11.25 12.06 -16.15
C TRP A 50 11.35 13.26 -17.08
N LYS A 51 12.55 13.52 -17.62
CA LYS A 51 12.77 14.57 -18.65
C LYS A 51 12.11 14.21 -19.99
N GLU A 52 11.97 12.92 -20.27
CA GLU A 52 11.20 12.30 -21.35
C GLU A 52 10.28 11.25 -20.71
N SER A 53 9.14 10.88 -21.31
CA SER A 53 8.26 9.83 -20.76
C SER A 53 9.05 8.57 -20.39
N ALA A 54 8.84 8.02 -19.19
CA ALA A 54 9.61 6.87 -18.73
C ALA A 54 9.54 5.69 -19.72
N TYR A 55 10.64 4.95 -19.82
CA TYR A 55 10.76 3.78 -20.70
C TYR A 55 9.74 2.68 -20.36
N THR A 56 9.30 2.60 -19.09
CA THR A 56 8.45 1.51 -18.61
C THR A 56 7.30 2.01 -17.74
N THR A 57 6.21 1.25 -17.76
CA THR A 57 5.05 1.40 -16.87
C THR A 57 5.05 0.35 -15.76
N ASP A 58 6.01 -0.59 -15.79
CA ASP A 58 6.15 -1.62 -14.78
C ASP A 58 6.89 -1.08 -13.55
N PRO A 59 6.26 -1.03 -12.36
CA PRO A 59 6.92 -0.55 -11.15
C PRO A 59 8.11 -1.42 -10.72
N CYS A 60 8.21 -2.67 -11.17
CA CYS A 60 9.34 -3.55 -10.86
C CYS A 60 10.63 -3.17 -11.60
N GLU A 61 10.52 -2.44 -12.71
CA GLU A 61 11.65 -2.06 -13.56
C GLU A 61 12.21 -0.66 -13.23
N LEU A 62 11.69 -0.01 -12.18
CA LEU A 62 12.04 1.36 -11.82
C LEU A 62 13.24 1.50 -10.86
N GLN A 63 13.98 0.42 -10.58
CA GLN A 63 15.02 0.41 -9.56
C GLN A 63 16.13 1.46 -9.79
N SER A 64 16.58 1.62 -11.04
CA SER A 64 17.59 2.63 -11.39
C SER A 64 17.11 4.05 -11.12
N GLU A 65 15.80 4.28 -11.25
CA GLU A 65 15.18 5.61 -11.19
C GLU A 65 14.88 5.98 -9.75
N TYR A 66 14.43 5.02 -8.95
CA TYR A 66 14.40 5.15 -7.49
C TYR A 66 15.79 5.46 -6.92
N THR A 67 16.83 4.78 -7.40
CA THR A 67 18.22 5.04 -6.99
C THR A 67 18.65 6.47 -7.31
N LYS A 68 18.33 6.98 -8.50
CA LYS A 68 18.61 8.38 -8.88
C LYS A 68 17.87 9.37 -7.97
N LEU A 69 16.59 9.14 -7.66
CA LEU A 69 15.83 10.02 -6.76
C LEU A 69 16.41 10.07 -5.36
N ILE A 70 16.77 8.91 -4.83
CA ILE A 70 17.37 8.79 -3.49
C ILE A 70 18.70 9.53 -3.48
N ASN A 71 19.58 9.26 -4.44
CA ASN A 71 20.90 9.89 -4.53
C ASN A 71 20.81 11.41 -4.75
N GLY A 72 19.91 11.87 -5.64
CA GLY A 72 19.68 13.28 -5.90
C GLY A 72 19.18 14.07 -4.69
N SER A 73 18.61 13.39 -3.69
CA SER A 73 18.17 13.98 -2.42
C SER A 73 19.19 13.86 -1.27
N GLY A 74 20.39 13.33 -1.54
CA GLY A 74 21.37 13.01 -0.51
C GLY A 74 20.90 11.91 0.45
N GLY A 75 20.06 10.98 -0.01
CA GLY A 75 19.52 9.88 0.78
C GLY A 75 18.23 10.18 1.54
N ASN A 76 17.81 11.45 1.62
CA ASN A 76 16.64 11.86 2.41
C ASN A 76 15.29 11.31 1.87
N ARG A 77 15.25 10.88 0.60
CA ARG A 77 14.09 10.24 -0.03
C ARG A 77 14.10 8.72 0.08
N HIS A 78 15.02 8.09 0.82
CA HIS A 78 15.01 6.65 0.98
C HIS A 78 13.76 6.20 1.77
N PRO A 79 12.90 5.28 1.24
CA PRO A 79 11.64 4.95 1.89
C PRO A 79 11.76 4.42 3.32
N CYS A 80 12.85 3.71 3.61
CA CYS A 80 13.08 3.12 4.93
C CYS A 80 13.90 4.02 5.87
N GLY A 81 14.23 5.26 5.47
CA GLY A 81 15.05 6.20 6.25
C GLY A 81 16.52 6.25 5.81
N ASN A 82 17.30 7.17 6.40
CA ASN A 82 18.64 7.55 5.93
C ASN A 82 19.63 6.38 5.96
N THR A 83 20.15 6.06 4.78
CA THR A 83 21.24 5.12 4.50
C THR A 83 22.63 5.77 4.58
N THR A 84 22.77 6.93 5.25
CA THR A 84 24.07 7.59 5.46
C THR A 84 24.88 6.89 6.57
N GLY A 85 25.27 5.64 6.31
CA GLY A 85 26.46 5.01 6.88
C GLY A 85 26.56 4.88 8.41
N LYS A 86 25.47 5.01 9.16
CA LYS A 86 25.43 4.71 10.59
C LYS A 86 24.27 3.78 10.87
N GLU A 87 24.66 2.51 10.96
CA GLU A 87 23.82 1.36 11.23
C GLU A 87 22.83 1.09 10.09
N ASP A 88 23.04 -0.02 9.37
CA ASP A 88 21.91 -0.87 9.03
C ASP A 88 21.21 -1.13 10.36
N VAL A 89 20.30 -0.23 10.76
CA VAL A 89 19.39 -0.53 11.84
C VAL A 89 18.63 -1.69 11.26
N GLU A 90 19.00 -2.89 11.67
CA GLU A 90 18.30 -4.12 11.36
C GLU A 90 16.84 -3.83 11.69
N ARG A 91 16.08 -3.43 10.66
CA ARG A 91 14.72 -2.91 10.74
C ARG A 91 13.81 -3.86 11.51
N PHE A 92 14.26 -5.11 11.53
CA PHE A 92 13.66 -6.22 12.20
C PHE A 92 14.63 -7.05 13.04
N SER A 93 15.59 -6.43 13.73
CA SER A 93 16.42 -7.20 14.65
C SER A 93 15.54 -7.92 15.66
N VAL A 94 15.86 -9.19 15.85
CA VAL A 94 15.22 -10.05 16.83
C VAL A 94 15.22 -9.40 18.23
N LYS A 95 16.27 -8.66 18.55
CA LYS A 95 16.44 -7.95 19.81
C LYS A 95 15.43 -6.80 19.94
N GLN A 96 15.31 -5.94 18.93
CA GLN A 96 14.35 -4.83 18.95
C GLN A 96 12.89 -5.34 18.96
N GLN A 97 12.59 -6.43 18.25
CA GLN A 97 11.28 -7.07 18.30
C GLN A 97 10.94 -7.54 19.72
N ALA A 98 11.87 -8.23 20.40
CA ALA A 98 11.65 -8.69 21.78
C ALA A 98 11.51 -7.52 22.77
N GLU A 99 12.33 -6.47 22.62
CA GLU A 99 12.20 -5.24 23.41
C GLU A 99 10.85 -4.55 23.17
N TYR A 100 10.39 -4.53 21.92
CA TYR A 100 9.09 -4.00 21.57
C TYR A 100 7.94 -4.83 22.17
N ASP A 101 8.00 -6.17 22.08
CA ASP A 101 6.96 -7.05 22.62
C ASP A 101 6.86 -6.94 24.15
N ASN A 102 8.00 -6.80 24.84
CA ASN A 102 8.03 -6.49 26.27
C ASN A 102 7.40 -5.13 26.59
N LYS A 103 7.58 -4.13 25.72
CA LYS A 103 6.96 -2.79 25.85
C LYS A 103 5.47 -2.80 25.49
N LYS A 104 5.05 -3.65 24.55
CA LYS A 104 3.67 -3.83 24.06
C LYS A 104 2.71 -4.29 25.16
N MET A 105 3.22 -4.97 26.19
CA MET A 105 2.46 -5.30 27.40
C MET A 105 1.87 -4.06 28.11
N LYS A 106 2.30 -2.84 27.77
CA LYS A 106 1.77 -1.57 28.31
C LYS A 106 0.64 -0.94 27.48
N CYS A 107 0.31 -1.49 26.32
CA CYS A 107 -0.81 -1.02 25.50
C CYS A 107 -2.18 -1.54 26.00
N SER A 108 -2.20 -2.25 27.14
CA SER A 108 -3.34 -2.97 27.71
C SER A 108 -4.43 -2.12 28.36
N ASN A 109 -4.47 -0.81 28.12
CA ASN A 109 -5.52 0.08 28.65
C ASN A 109 -6.66 0.34 27.63
N GLY A 110 -6.97 -0.64 26.77
CA GLY A 110 -8.08 -0.55 25.81
C GLY A 110 -7.76 0.10 24.46
N ASP A 111 -6.50 0.44 24.19
CA ASP A 111 -6.06 1.10 22.95
C ASP A 111 -5.53 0.11 21.88
N ALA A 112 -5.64 0.48 20.61
CA ALA A 112 -5.10 -0.29 19.49
C ALA A 112 -3.56 -0.34 19.51
N CYS A 113 -2.98 -1.53 19.33
CA CYS A 113 -1.54 -1.74 19.33
C CYS A 113 -0.98 -1.83 17.89
N ALA A 114 -0.17 -0.87 17.47
CA ALA A 114 0.49 -0.95 16.17
C ALA A 114 1.56 -2.07 16.16
N PRO A 115 1.53 -3.03 15.22
CA PRO A 115 2.54 -4.09 15.19
C PRO A 115 3.93 -3.54 14.88
N PHE A 116 4.99 -4.23 15.33
CA PHE A 116 6.38 -3.80 15.11
C PHE A 116 6.70 -3.54 13.63
N ARG A 117 6.13 -4.35 12.72
CA ARG A 117 6.18 -4.13 11.27
C ARG A 117 5.65 -2.76 10.85
N ARG A 118 4.48 -2.35 11.37
CA ARG A 118 3.88 -1.03 11.10
C ARG A 118 4.77 0.11 11.59
N LEU A 119 5.39 -0.03 12.75
CA LEU A 119 6.27 1.01 13.33
C LEU A 119 7.46 1.32 12.42
N ASN A 120 7.97 0.29 11.79
CA ASN A 120 9.12 0.39 10.92
C ASN A 120 8.75 0.59 9.45
N LEU A 121 7.47 0.69 9.06
CA LEU A 121 7.00 0.77 7.66
C LEU A 121 7.87 1.71 6.78
N CYS A 122 8.29 1.26 5.59
CA CYS A 122 9.07 2.09 4.66
C CYS A 122 8.19 3.15 4.00
N ASN A 123 7.98 4.28 4.68
CA ASN A 123 7.15 5.38 4.22
C ASN A 123 7.81 6.77 4.36
N LYS A 124 9.12 6.83 4.63
CA LYS A 124 9.83 8.08 4.94
C LYS A 124 9.91 9.02 3.73
N ASN A 125 9.87 8.46 2.52
CA ASN A 125 9.84 9.24 1.29
C ASN A 125 8.53 10.03 1.11
N PHE A 126 7.42 9.65 1.77
CA PHE A 126 6.13 10.30 1.59
C PHE A 126 6.11 11.78 2.03
N GLN A 127 7.00 12.18 2.93
CA GLN A 127 7.15 13.59 3.33
C GLN A 127 7.72 14.47 2.21
N ASN A 128 8.29 13.86 1.17
CA ASN A 128 9.01 14.52 0.07
C ASN A 128 8.36 14.27 -1.29
N ILE A 129 7.08 13.88 -1.33
CA ILE A 129 6.33 13.67 -2.58
C ILE A 129 6.31 14.98 -3.37
N ASN A 130 6.61 14.88 -4.68
CA ASN A 130 6.51 16.02 -5.59
C ASN A 130 5.04 16.31 -5.91
N ASN A 131 4.65 17.56 -5.86
CA ASN A 131 3.32 18.04 -6.19
C ASN A 131 3.33 19.46 -6.75
N ASP A 132 4.45 19.88 -7.34
CA ASP A 132 4.61 21.22 -7.92
C ASP A 132 3.69 21.42 -9.13
N ASP A 133 3.51 20.36 -9.93
CA ASP A 133 2.62 20.32 -11.09
C ASP A 133 1.35 19.52 -10.75
N SER A 134 0.20 20.20 -10.71
CA SER A 134 -1.10 19.57 -10.40
C SER A 134 -1.48 18.48 -11.40
N SER A 135 -1.13 18.65 -12.69
CA SER A 135 -1.43 17.65 -13.73
C SER A 135 -0.64 16.35 -13.55
N LYS A 136 0.47 16.40 -12.79
CA LYS A 136 1.32 15.25 -12.48
C LYS A 136 1.18 14.73 -11.07
N ALA A 137 0.49 15.44 -10.18
CA ALA A 137 0.40 15.10 -8.76
C ALA A 137 -0.03 13.64 -8.49
N LYS A 138 -1.01 13.11 -9.25
CA LYS A 138 -1.44 11.69 -9.11
C LYS A 138 -0.37 10.69 -9.55
N HIS A 139 0.41 11.06 -10.57
CA HIS A 139 1.51 10.26 -11.12
C HIS A 139 2.71 10.24 -10.19
N ASP A 140 3.06 11.41 -9.64
CA ASP A 140 4.12 11.57 -8.64
C ASP A 140 3.77 10.83 -7.34
N LEU A 141 2.52 10.93 -6.88
CA LEU A 141 2.04 10.15 -5.74
C LEU A 141 2.19 8.65 -5.99
N LEU A 142 1.76 8.15 -7.16
CA LEU A 142 1.88 6.73 -7.48
C LEU A 142 3.33 6.26 -7.48
N LEU A 143 4.24 7.06 -8.05
CA LEU A 143 5.66 6.75 -8.11
C LEU A 143 6.25 6.58 -6.70
N ASP A 144 6.03 7.55 -5.82
CA ASP A 144 6.55 7.51 -4.44
C ASP A 144 5.91 6.38 -3.62
N VAL A 145 4.62 6.08 -3.83
CA VAL A 145 3.93 4.94 -3.20
C VAL A 145 4.47 3.61 -3.70
N CYS A 146 4.76 3.47 -5.00
CA CYS A 146 5.39 2.28 -5.55
C CYS A 146 6.84 2.10 -5.06
N MET A 147 7.60 3.20 -4.93
CA MET A 147 8.94 3.17 -4.35
C MET A 147 8.89 2.66 -2.90
N ALA A 148 7.99 3.21 -2.08
CA ALA A 148 7.78 2.73 -0.71
C ALA A 148 7.39 1.25 -0.65
N ALA A 149 6.44 0.83 -1.49
CA ALA A 149 5.99 -0.55 -1.57
C ALA A 149 7.13 -1.51 -1.96
N LYS A 150 7.92 -1.17 -2.97
CA LYS A 150 9.04 -2.01 -3.41
C LYS A 150 10.07 -2.23 -2.30
N TYR A 151 10.55 -1.16 -1.68
CA TYR A 151 11.53 -1.26 -0.59
C TYR A 151 10.95 -1.95 0.66
N GLU A 152 9.65 -1.76 0.94
CA GLU A 152 8.94 -2.52 1.98
C GLU A 152 8.98 -4.02 1.69
N GLY A 153 8.68 -4.44 0.46
CA GLY A 153 8.68 -5.84 0.04
C GLY A 153 10.06 -6.49 0.13
N GLU A 154 11.09 -5.79 -0.37
CA GLU A 154 12.48 -6.23 -0.30
C GLU A 154 12.94 -6.47 1.15
N SER A 155 12.69 -5.51 2.04
CA SER A 155 13.11 -5.63 3.44
C SER A 155 12.36 -6.71 4.23
N LEU A 156 11.11 -7.02 3.89
CA LEU A 156 10.35 -8.09 4.53
C LEU A 156 10.87 -9.49 4.18
N LYS A 157 11.51 -9.65 3.02
CA LYS A 157 12.10 -10.92 2.60
C LYS A 157 13.21 -11.33 3.57
N THR A 158 14.13 -10.42 3.85
CA THR A 158 15.21 -10.62 4.82
C THR A 158 14.67 -10.85 6.23
N TYR A 159 13.65 -10.10 6.64
CA TYR A 159 13.00 -10.28 7.94
C TYR A 159 12.42 -11.67 8.13
N ARG A 160 11.73 -12.18 7.11
CA ARG A 160 11.07 -13.48 7.18
C ARG A 160 12.07 -14.60 7.46
N GLU A 161 13.18 -14.60 6.76
CA GLU A 161 14.20 -15.65 6.90
C GLU A 161 14.76 -15.68 8.33
N GLN A 162 14.97 -14.50 8.94
CA GLN A 162 15.38 -14.40 10.34
C GLN A 162 14.28 -14.86 11.31
N TYR A 163 13.03 -14.46 11.06
CA TYR A 163 11.89 -14.81 11.91
C TYR A 163 11.55 -16.31 11.87
N ASP A 164 11.51 -16.91 10.68
CA ASP A 164 11.24 -18.35 10.49
C ASP A 164 12.35 -19.21 11.11
N SER A 165 13.61 -18.76 11.06
CA SER A 165 14.75 -19.43 11.71
C SER A 165 14.61 -19.46 13.24
N LYS A 166 14.13 -18.37 13.85
CA LYS A 166 13.96 -18.27 15.31
C LYS A 166 12.65 -18.88 15.81
N TYR A 167 11.57 -18.80 15.03
CA TYR A 167 10.23 -19.26 15.38
C TYR A 167 9.73 -20.28 14.33
N PRO A 168 10.36 -21.46 14.25
CA PRO A 168 9.94 -22.50 13.32
C PRO A 168 8.48 -22.87 13.56
N GLY A 169 7.64 -22.78 12.53
CA GLY A 169 6.21 -23.12 12.60
C GLY A 169 5.26 -21.96 12.95
N SER A 170 5.73 -20.70 13.01
CA SER A 170 4.90 -19.51 13.30
C SER A 170 3.80 -19.18 12.27
N GLY A 171 3.76 -19.92 11.15
CA GLY A 171 2.56 -20.06 10.31
C GLY A 171 2.18 -18.88 9.42
N SER A 172 2.89 -17.74 9.45
CA SER A 172 2.58 -16.59 8.57
C SER A 172 3.37 -16.68 7.25
N SER A 173 2.67 -16.85 6.12
CA SER A 173 3.33 -16.85 4.81
C SER A 173 3.89 -15.48 4.43
N MET A 174 4.89 -15.44 3.53
CA MET A 174 5.44 -14.17 3.01
C MET A 174 4.34 -13.26 2.47
N CYS A 175 3.41 -13.84 1.70
CA CYS A 175 2.29 -13.11 1.14
C CYS A 175 1.36 -12.52 2.21
N THR A 176 1.24 -13.17 3.38
CA THR A 176 0.49 -12.61 4.51
C THR A 176 1.16 -11.37 5.08
N MET A 177 2.49 -11.35 5.20
CA MET A 177 3.21 -10.18 5.68
C MET A 177 3.15 -9.02 4.68
N LEU A 178 3.30 -9.32 3.39
CA LEU A 178 3.14 -8.34 2.32
C LEU A 178 1.71 -7.76 2.34
N ALA A 179 0.67 -8.59 2.46
CA ALA A 179 -0.72 -8.12 2.54
C ALA A 179 -0.96 -7.17 3.74
N ARG A 180 -0.32 -7.44 4.89
CA ARG A 180 -0.39 -6.55 6.06
C ARG A 180 0.29 -5.21 5.80
N SER A 181 1.46 -5.19 5.16
CA SER A 181 2.13 -3.93 4.80
C SER A 181 1.38 -3.16 3.71
N PHE A 182 0.77 -3.86 2.76
CA PHE A 182 -0.10 -3.25 1.76
C PHE A 182 -1.30 -2.55 2.38
N ALA A 183 -1.97 -3.18 3.35
CA ALA A 183 -3.07 -2.59 4.09
C ALA A 183 -2.62 -1.32 4.84
N ASP A 184 -1.48 -1.36 5.54
CA ASP A 184 -0.94 -0.19 6.24
C ASP A 184 -0.60 0.97 5.30
N ILE A 185 0.04 0.69 4.15
CA ILE A 185 0.33 1.71 3.13
C ILE A 185 -0.98 2.32 2.65
N GLY A 186 -1.98 1.48 2.34
CA GLY A 186 -3.31 1.93 1.95
C GLY A 186 -3.98 2.79 3.01
N ASP A 187 -3.91 2.42 4.29
CA ASP A 187 -4.49 3.19 5.38
C ASP A 187 -3.80 4.55 5.57
N ILE A 188 -2.49 4.63 5.37
CA ILE A 188 -1.77 5.91 5.35
C ILE A 188 -2.25 6.77 4.19
N ILE A 189 -2.29 6.22 2.98
CA ILE A 189 -2.71 6.95 1.77
C ILE A 189 -4.17 7.36 1.80
N ARG A 190 -5.03 6.64 2.51
CA ARG A 190 -6.46 6.97 2.70
C ARG A 190 -6.74 7.84 3.92
N GLY A 191 -5.77 8.02 4.80
CA GLY A 191 -5.93 8.79 6.04
C GLY A 191 -6.69 8.04 7.13
N ARG A 192 -6.71 6.70 7.07
CA ARG A 192 -7.35 5.82 8.05
C ARG A 192 -6.37 5.19 9.05
N ASP A 193 -5.08 5.41 8.86
CA ASP A 193 -4.06 4.87 9.76
C ASP A 193 -4.29 5.34 11.21
N LEU A 194 -4.38 4.39 12.14
CA LEU A 194 -4.72 4.68 13.54
C LEU A 194 -3.48 4.91 14.42
N TYR A 195 -2.28 4.87 13.85
CA TYR A 195 -1.05 4.91 14.63
C TYR A 195 -0.84 6.27 15.29
N SER A 196 -0.94 6.32 16.61
CA SER A 196 -0.89 7.56 17.38
C SER A 196 0.46 7.86 18.01
N GLY A 197 1.35 6.88 18.20
CA GLY A 197 2.75 7.05 18.60
C GLY A 197 3.05 7.95 19.82
N ASN A 198 4.34 8.19 20.05
CA ASN A 198 4.89 9.16 21.00
C ASN A 198 4.88 10.59 20.40
N LYS A 199 5.29 11.61 21.18
CA LYS A 199 5.28 13.01 20.73
C LYS A 199 6.04 13.27 19.42
N LYS A 200 7.19 12.60 19.21
CA LYS A 200 7.99 12.75 17.99
C LYS A 200 7.28 12.11 16.79
N GLU A 201 6.74 10.91 16.98
CA GLU A 201 5.97 10.18 15.96
C GLU A 201 4.70 10.95 15.57
N LYS A 202 3.99 11.55 16.54
CA LYS A 202 2.83 12.43 16.27
C LYS A 202 3.20 13.60 15.38
N LYS A 203 4.35 14.25 15.62
CA LYS A 203 4.81 15.37 14.79
C LYS A 203 5.12 14.92 13.36
N GLN A 204 5.84 13.81 13.20
CA GLN A 204 6.17 13.25 11.88
C GLN A 204 4.92 12.82 11.11
N ARG A 205 3.95 12.22 11.82
CA ARG A 205 2.66 11.85 11.25
C ARG A 205 1.87 13.08 10.81
N LYS A 206 1.80 14.12 11.63
CA LYS A 206 1.13 15.37 11.24
C LYS A 206 1.75 15.97 9.97
N GLN A 207 3.08 16.00 9.88
CA GLN A 207 3.77 16.48 8.67
C GLN A 207 3.43 15.62 7.44
N LEU A 208 3.34 14.30 7.60
CA LEU A 208 2.94 13.39 6.54
C LEU A 208 1.47 13.62 6.13
N ASP A 209 0.57 13.71 7.10
CA ASP A 209 -0.86 13.95 6.85
C ASP A 209 -1.07 15.28 6.14
N ASP A 210 -0.41 16.35 6.58
CA ASP A 210 -0.43 17.66 5.94
C ASP A 210 0.12 17.58 4.50
N LYS A 211 1.21 16.84 4.28
CA LYS A 211 1.77 16.65 2.92
C LYS A 211 0.81 15.88 2.01
N LEU A 212 0.18 14.82 2.50
CA LEU A 212 -0.80 14.06 1.71
C LEU A 212 -2.03 14.92 1.38
N LYS A 213 -2.50 15.76 2.30
CA LYS A 213 -3.59 16.72 2.01
C LYS A 213 -3.20 17.71 0.90
N GLU A 214 -1.97 18.20 0.92
CA GLU A 214 -1.44 19.08 -0.13
C GLU A 214 -1.42 18.39 -1.50
N VAL A 215 -0.91 17.15 -1.56
CA VAL A 215 -0.89 16.33 -2.78
C VAL A 215 -2.31 16.06 -3.27
N PHE A 216 -3.21 15.63 -2.40
CA PHE A 216 -4.60 15.36 -2.79
C PHE A 216 -5.40 16.61 -3.14
N GLY A 217 -5.05 17.77 -2.57
CA GLY A 217 -5.58 19.06 -3.03
C GLY A 217 -5.19 19.38 -4.47
N LYS A 218 -3.96 19.05 -4.87
CA LYS A 218 -3.50 19.18 -6.26
C LYS A 218 -4.17 18.19 -7.20
N ILE A 219 -4.35 16.95 -6.77
CA ILE A 219 -5.10 15.93 -7.53
C ILE A 219 -6.56 16.38 -7.68
N HIS A 220 -7.19 16.87 -6.61
CA HIS A 220 -8.55 17.40 -6.63
C HIS A 220 -8.68 18.56 -7.63
N GLU A 221 -7.76 19.53 -7.57
CA GLU A 221 -7.70 20.66 -8.51
C GLU A 221 -7.64 20.16 -9.96
N ASP A 222 -6.75 19.21 -10.29
CA ASP A 222 -6.64 18.64 -11.63
C ASP A 222 -7.93 17.94 -12.07
N VAL A 223 -8.44 16.97 -11.31
CA VAL A 223 -9.59 16.16 -11.75
C VAL A 223 -10.89 16.96 -11.80
N THR A 224 -11.05 17.99 -10.98
CA THR A 224 -12.25 18.84 -10.97
C THR A 224 -12.16 20.04 -11.92
N SER A 225 -10.99 20.37 -12.45
CA SER A 225 -10.81 21.44 -13.44
C SER A 225 -10.65 20.92 -14.87
N SER A 226 -9.93 19.80 -15.05
CA SER A 226 -9.46 19.22 -16.32
C SER A 226 -10.35 18.10 -16.89
N GLY A 227 -11.42 17.69 -16.19
CA GLY A 227 -12.26 16.56 -16.61
C GLY A 227 -12.76 16.70 -18.05
N ARG A 228 -12.52 15.68 -18.90
CA ARG A 228 -12.95 15.67 -20.31
C ARG A 228 -14.45 15.97 -20.42
N ASN A 229 -14.81 16.82 -21.40
CA ASN A 229 -16.16 17.35 -21.63
C ASN A 229 -17.29 16.37 -21.26
N GLY A 230 -18.00 16.67 -20.16
CA GLY A 230 -19.17 15.93 -19.68
C GLY A 230 -19.10 15.46 -18.22
N LYS A 231 -17.91 15.17 -17.67
CA LYS A 231 -17.77 14.60 -16.29
C LYS A 231 -17.40 15.60 -15.20
N LYS A 232 -17.03 16.84 -15.56
CA LYS A 232 -16.55 17.85 -14.61
C LYS A 232 -17.49 18.10 -13.42
N GLN A 233 -18.78 18.32 -13.69
CA GLN A 233 -19.77 18.54 -12.64
C GLN A 233 -19.93 17.31 -11.73
N ALA A 234 -19.91 16.10 -12.31
CA ALA A 234 -20.01 14.86 -11.54
C ALA A 234 -18.76 14.63 -10.65
N LEU A 235 -17.57 15.01 -11.11
CA LEU A 235 -16.33 14.96 -10.32
C LEU A 235 -16.32 15.98 -9.19
N GLN A 236 -16.79 17.20 -9.45
CA GLN A 236 -16.95 18.24 -8.43
C GLN A 236 -17.94 17.84 -7.34
N GLU A 237 -19.07 17.22 -7.72
CA GLU A 237 -20.06 16.74 -6.75
C GLU A 237 -19.51 15.55 -5.96
N ARG A 238 -18.90 14.56 -6.63
CA ARG A 238 -18.39 13.36 -5.97
C ARG A 238 -17.24 13.65 -5.00
N TYR A 239 -16.33 14.53 -5.38
CA TYR A 239 -15.15 14.87 -4.59
C TYR A 239 -15.30 16.17 -3.81
N LYS A 240 -16.54 16.59 -3.58
CA LYS A 240 -16.86 17.74 -2.76
C LYS A 240 -16.25 17.58 -1.37
N ASP A 241 -15.32 18.46 -1.04
CA ASP A 241 -14.55 18.39 0.19
C ASP A 241 -15.22 19.19 1.31
N GLU A 242 -16.41 18.74 1.73
CA GLU A 242 -17.21 19.38 2.78
C GLU A 242 -16.48 19.39 4.15
N ASN A 243 -15.50 18.51 4.32
CA ASN A 243 -14.74 18.29 5.56
C ASN A 243 -13.37 18.99 5.59
N GLY A 244 -13.17 20.02 4.75
CA GLY A 244 -12.11 21.02 4.94
C GLY A 244 -10.67 20.53 4.71
N GLY A 245 -10.42 19.81 3.62
CA GLY A 245 -9.08 19.56 3.08
C GLY A 245 -8.60 18.12 3.20
N ASN A 246 -9.47 17.18 3.58
CA ASN A 246 -9.07 15.78 3.82
C ASN A 246 -9.30 14.87 2.61
N TYR A 247 -10.20 15.24 1.70
CA TYR A 247 -10.43 14.56 0.43
C TYR A 247 -10.70 13.04 0.56
N PHE A 248 -11.37 12.58 1.63
CA PHE A 248 -11.48 11.16 1.94
C PHE A 248 -12.01 10.31 0.77
N GLN A 249 -13.09 10.75 0.11
CA GLN A 249 -13.64 10.04 -1.05
C GLN A 249 -12.64 9.96 -2.22
N LEU A 250 -11.93 11.06 -2.51
CA LEU A 250 -10.90 11.10 -3.55
C LEU A 250 -9.73 10.17 -3.22
N ARG A 251 -9.31 10.10 -1.95
CA ARG A 251 -8.23 9.23 -1.48
C ARG A 251 -8.59 7.75 -1.59
N GLU A 252 -9.84 7.38 -1.24
CA GLU A 252 -10.37 6.02 -1.39
C GLU A 252 -10.42 5.59 -2.86
N ASP A 253 -11.00 6.44 -3.72
CA ASP A 253 -11.13 6.13 -5.14
C ASP A 253 -9.74 6.08 -5.81
N TRP A 254 -8.80 6.97 -5.44
CA TRP A 254 -7.44 6.95 -5.96
C TRP A 254 -6.70 5.68 -5.53
N TRP A 255 -6.81 5.28 -4.26
CA TRP A 255 -6.24 4.03 -3.80
C TRP A 255 -6.85 2.86 -4.59
N THR A 256 -8.16 2.82 -4.75
CA THR A 256 -8.87 1.76 -5.49
C THR A 256 -8.42 1.66 -6.94
N ALA A 257 -8.23 2.79 -7.62
CA ALA A 257 -7.75 2.84 -9.00
C ALA A 257 -6.29 2.36 -9.16
N ASN A 258 -5.46 2.54 -8.12
CA ASN A 258 -4.01 2.36 -8.24
C ASN A 258 -3.42 1.21 -7.39
N ARG A 259 -4.21 0.63 -6.48
CA ARG A 259 -3.79 -0.40 -5.51
C ARG A 259 -3.22 -1.66 -6.17
N GLU A 260 -3.60 -1.96 -7.40
CA GLU A 260 -3.04 -3.07 -8.17
C GLU A 260 -1.57 -2.83 -8.53
N THR A 261 -1.25 -1.65 -9.06
CA THR A 261 0.13 -1.23 -9.36
C THR A 261 0.98 -1.21 -8.09
N VAL A 262 0.41 -0.74 -6.97
CA VAL A 262 1.10 -0.74 -5.67
C VAL A 262 1.35 -2.18 -5.17
N TRP A 263 0.38 -3.09 -5.31
CA TRP A 263 0.56 -4.50 -4.98
C TRP A 263 1.65 -5.14 -5.83
N LYS A 264 1.68 -4.84 -7.14
CA LYS A 264 2.73 -5.27 -8.05
C LYS A 264 4.11 -4.79 -7.58
N ALA A 265 4.25 -3.50 -7.26
CA ALA A 265 5.49 -2.93 -6.74
C ALA A 265 5.96 -3.64 -5.44
N LEU A 266 5.03 -3.89 -4.51
CA LEU A 266 5.32 -4.57 -3.24
C LEU A 266 5.81 -6.01 -3.40
N THR A 267 5.40 -6.68 -4.47
CA THR A 267 5.60 -8.11 -4.67
C THR A 267 6.68 -8.44 -5.70
N CYS A 268 7.38 -7.44 -6.27
CA CYS A 268 8.38 -7.65 -7.32
C CYS A 268 9.42 -8.74 -6.98
N ASP A 269 9.87 -8.75 -5.72
CA ASP A 269 10.93 -9.61 -5.20
C ASP A 269 10.41 -10.79 -4.37
N ALA A 270 9.10 -11.00 -4.34
CA ALA A 270 8.50 -12.20 -3.76
C ALA A 270 8.90 -13.44 -4.58
N ARG A 271 9.00 -14.60 -3.92
CA ARG A 271 9.35 -15.86 -4.60
C ARG A 271 8.23 -16.29 -5.55
N ASP A 272 8.61 -16.95 -6.64
CA ASP A 272 7.68 -17.45 -7.66
C ASP A 272 6.74 -18.56 -7.12
N ASN A 273 7.05 -19.18 -5.99
CA ASN A 273 6.16 -20.15 -5.32
C ASN A 273 5.61 -19.63 -3.98
N ALA A 274 5.58 -18.32 -3.78
CA ALA A 274 5.03 -17.75 -2.56
C ALA A 274 3.51 -17.88 -2.54
N GLU A 275 3.00 -18.68 -1.61
CA GLU A 275 1.56 -18.91 -1.44
C GLU A 275 0.96 -18.00 -0.36
N TYR A 276 -0.26 -17.52 -0.62
CA TYR A 276 -1.11 -16.94 0.43
C TYR A 276 -1.66 -18.04 1.33
N PHE A 277 -2.04 -17.70 2.57
CA PHE A 277 -2.53 -18.70 3.53
C PHE A 277 -3.89 -19.31 3.11
N ARG A 278 -4.69 -18.60 2.32
CA ARG A 278 -5.88 -19.16 1.66
C ARG A 278 -5.42 -19.99 0.48
N LYS A 279 -5.96 -21.21 0.36
CA LYS A 279 -5.67 -22.10 -0.79
C LYS A 279 -6.17 -21.53 -2.12
N THR A 280 -7.24 -20.74 -2.09
CA THR A 280 -7.84 -20.16 -3.30
C THR A 280 -8.20 -18.68 -3.09
N PRO A 281 -7.22 -17.77 -2.93
CA PRO A 281 -7.51 -16.35 -2.71
C PRO A 281 -7.99 -15.64 -3.98
N CYS A 282 -7.69 -16.17 -5.17
CA CYS A 282 -7.92 -15.53 -6.46
C CYS A 282 -9.21 -16.02 -7.15
N GLY A 283 -9.66 -15.30 -8.17
CA GLY A 283 -10.78 -15.71 -9.03
C GLY A 283 -12.10 -15.81 -8.25
N GLY A 284 -12.31 -14.92 -7.29
CA GLY A 284 -13.48 -14.96 -6.41
C GLY A 284 -13.51 -16.16 -5.45
N GLY A 285 -12.35 -16.66 -5.03
CA GLY A 285 -12.26 -17.80 -4.10
C GLY A 285 -11.98 -19.15 -4.77
N LYS A 286 -11.63 -19.16 -6.06
CA LYS A 286 -11.59 -20.36 -6.91
C LYS A 286 -10.19 -20.85 -7.25
N THR A 287 -9.19 -19.97 -7.26
CA THR A 287 -7.83 -20.30 -7.72
C THR A 287 -6.77 -19.87 -6.70
N PRO A 288 -5.66 -20.61 -6.57
CA PRO A 288 -4.53 -20.21 -5.73
C PRO A 288 -3.89 -18.92 -6.25
N THR A 289 -3.03 -18.31 -5.43
CA THR A 289 -2.10 -17.29 -5.94
C THR A 289 -1.22 -17.89 -7.03
N HIS A 290 -0.98 -17.12 -8.07
CA HIS A 290 0.12 -17.34 -9.00
C HIS A 290 1.43 -16.78 -8.41
N GLU A 291 2.54 -17.00 -9.12
CA GLU A 291 3.87 -16.50 -8.81
C GLU A 291 3.88 -15.12 -8.14
N LYS A 292 4.76 -14.95 -7.14
CA LYS A 292 4.98 -13.69 -6.43
C LYS A 292 3.77 -13.16 -5.65
N CYS A 293 2.93 -14.03 -5.09
CA CYS A 293 1.75 -13.62 -4.30
C CYS A 293 0.70 -12.83 -5.11
N ARG A 294 0.62 -13.04 -6.43
CA ARG A 294 -0.30 -12.29 -7.31
C ARG A 294 -1.42 -13.18 -7.81
N CYS A 295 -2.57 -12.58 -8.10
CA CYS A 295 -3.63 -13.27 -8.83
C CYS A 295 -3.42 -13.07 -10.34
N LYS A 296 -3.97 -13.97 -11.15
CA LYS A 296 -4.15 -13.74 -12.59
C LYS A 296 -5.63 -13.52 -12.86
N ASP A 297 -5.95 -12.74 -13.87
CA ASP A 297 -7.31 -12.62 -14.38
C ASP A 297 -7.86 -13.98 -14.83
N GLU A 298 -9.18 -14.08 -15.02
CA GLU A 298 -9.84 -15.34 -15.44
C GLU A 298 -9.30 -15.89 -16.78
N LYS A 299 -8.63 -15.05 -17.58
CA LYS A 299 -8.03 -15.41 -18.87
C LYS A 299 -6.54 -15.80 -18.74
N GLY A 300 -5.95 -15.70 -17.55
CA GLY A 300 -4.55 -16.00 -17.27
C GLY A 300 -3.55 -15.00 -17.87
N LYS A 301 -4.00 -13.83 -18.35
CA LYS A 301 -3.21 -12.91 -19.17
C LYS A 301 -2.61 -11.76 -18.37
N ASN A 302 -3.35 -11.20 -17.41
CA ASN A 302 -2.91 -10.05 -16.61
C ASN A 302 -2.87 -10.41 -15.13
N GLU A 303 -1.94 -9.78 -14.40
CA GLU A 303 -1.89 -9.87 -12.94
C GLU A 303 -3.04 -9.07 -12.33
N THR A 304 -3.59 -9.54 -11.21
CA THR A 304 -4.65 -8.86 -10.45
C THR A 304 -4.32 -8.90 -8.96
N ASN A 305 -4.95 -8.03 -8.18
CA ASN A 305 -4.79 -7.93 -6.72
C ASN A 305 -6.07 -8.31 -5.96
N GLU A 306 -6.86 -9.22 -6.54
CA GLU A 306 -8.09 -9.75 -5.94
C GLU A 306 -7.88 -10.37 -4.55
#